data_AF-E8X7Y7-F1
#
_entry.id   AF-E8X7Y7-F1
#
_cell.length_a   1.000
_cell.length_b   1.000
_cell.length_c   1.000
_cell.angle_alpha   90.00
_cell.angle_beta   90.00
_cell.angle_gamma   90.00
#
_symmetry.space_group_name_H-M   'P 1'
#
loop_
_entity.id
_entity.type
_entity.pdbx_description
1 polymer ?
#
loop_
_entity_poly.entity_id
_entity_poly.type
_entity_poly.pdbx_seq_one_letter_code
_entity_poly.pdbx_strand_id
1 'polypeptide(L)'
;MSKFTSAMNAAKDRSSVVADSIAPQIQATAPSAVRVEPLPVRRGRPAGKRSNHESVQVTAYIQAETHYATKIALLTNSRRGGPKKDFSDLVQELLSKWLEVQH
;
A
#
# COMPACT_ATOMS: atom_id res chain seq x y z
N MET A 1 -29.63 24.13 13.25
CA MET A 1 -28.61 23.68 14.22
C MET A 1 -27.62 22.77 13.50
N SER A 2 -26.47 23.33 13.12
CA SER A 2 -25.54 22.72 12.14
C SER A 2 -24.55 21.75 12.82
N LYS A 3 -24.42 20.53 12.29
CA LYS A 3 -23.57 19.44 12.82
C LYS A 3 -22.06 19.65 12.61
N PHE A 4 -21.65 20.76 12.00
CA PHE A 4 -20.26 21.01 11.63
C PHE A 4 -19.40 21.63 12.75
N THR A 5 -20.01 22.25 13.76
CA THR A 5 -19.26 22.90 14.86
C THR A 5 -18.68 21.89 15.86
N SER A 6 -19.23 20.68 15.93
CA SER A 6 -18.81 19.66 16.91
C SER A 6 -17.42 19.07 16.61
N ALA A 7 -17.01 19.03 15.34
CA ALA A 7 -15.73 18.44 14.95
C ALA A 7 -14.50 19.34 15.23
N MET A 8 -14.69 20.66 15.36
CA MET A 8 -13.57 21.60 15.58
C MET A 8 -13.18 21.78 17.06
N ASN A 9 -14.03 21.41 18.01
CA ASN A 9 -13.68 21.46 19.44
C ASN A 9 -12.92 20.20 19.92
N ALA A 10 -13.06 19.07 19.22
CA ALA A 10 -12.41 17.81 19.61
C ALA A 10 -10.87 17.79 19.44
N ALA A 11 -10.31 18.79 18.75
CA ALA A 11 -8.87 18.91 18.52
C ALA A 11 -8.15 19.78 19.56
N LYS A 12 -8.87 20.47 20.46
CA LYS A 12 -8.27 21.40 21.43
C LYS A 12 -7.84 20.73 22.75
N ASP A 13 -8.40 19.56 23.07
CA ASP A 13 -8.20 18.89 24.37
C ASP A 13 -7.07 17.84 24.39
N ARG A 14 -6.21 17.77 23.37
CA ARG A 14 -5.08 16.81 23.32
C ARG A 14 -3.73 17.36 23.79
N SER A 15 -3.69 18.56 24.36
CA SER A 15 -2.43 19.27 24.67
C SER A 15 -2.16 19.44 26.17
N SER A 16 -2.46 18.44 27.01
CA SER A 16 -2.17 18.54 28.45
C SER A 16 -1.92 17.20 29.16
N VAL A 17 -1.17 16.27 28.56
CA VAL A 17 -0.59 15.15 29.31
C VAL A 17 0.85 14.92 28.87
N VAL A 18 1.74 15.79 29.35
CA VAL A 18 3.18 15.48 29.50
C VAL A 18 3.52 15.76 30.95
N ALA A 19 3.55 14.70 31.76
CA ALA A 19 4.35 14.58 32.98
C ALA A 19 4.00 13.22 33.60
N ASP A 20 4.83 12.21 33.37
CA ASP A 20 5.48 11.54 34.48
C ASP A 20 6.54 10.56 34.01
N SER A 21 7.70 10.73 34.63
CA SER A 21 8.93 9.95 34.59
C SER A 21 8.73 8.44 34.64
N ILE A 22 9.59 7.67 33.95
CA ILE A 22 10.32 6.51 34.51
C ILE A 22 11.56 6.25 33.64
N ALA A 23 12.71 6.14 34.31
CA ALA A 23 14.06 5.89 33.78
C ALA A 23 14.24 4.45 33.22
N PRO A 24 15.25 4.20 32.36
CA PRO A 24 15.46 2.90 31.72
C PRO A 24 16.21 1.92 32.64
N GLN A 25 15.54 0.85 33.08
CA GLN A 25 16.23 -0.33 33.63
C GLN A 25 16.55 -1.32 32.50
N ILE A 26 17.83 -1.46 32.18
CA ILE A 26 18.36 -2.52 31.33
C ILE A 26 18.50 -3.77 32.20
N GLN A 27 17.54 -4.70 32.12
CA GLN A 27 17.69 -6.06 32.64
C GLN A 27 18.11 -6.98 31.50
N ALA A 28 19.34 -7.49 31.59
CA ALA A 28 19.86 -8.53 30.71
C ALA A 28 19.23 -9.88 31.07
N THR A 29 18.39 -10.43 30.18
CA THR A 29 17.90 -11.81 30.26
C THR A 29 18.40 -12.59 29.05
N ALA A 30 18.97 -13.77 29.32
CA ALA A 30 19.53 -14.76 28.40
C ALA A 30 18.62 -15.11 27.21
N PRO A 31 19.16 -15.65 26.09
CA PRO A 31 18.41 -15.85 24.87
C PRO A 31 17.45 -17.04 25.03
N SER A 32 16.21 -16.74 25.39
CA SER A 32 15.11 -17.70 25.29
C SER A 32 14.79 -17.86 23.80
N ALA A 33 14.94 -19.07 23.27
CA ALA A 33 14.67 -19.41 21.88
C ALA A 33 13.25 -18.95 21.51
N VAL A 34 13.16 -17.88 20.71
CA VAL A 34 11.88 -17.32 20.27
C VAL A 34 11.29 -18.25 19.24
N ARG A 35 10.40 -19.14 19.70
CA ARG A 35 9.44 -19.85 18.86
C ARG A 35 8.63 -18.78 18.12
N VAL A 36 8.83 -18.68 16.80
CA VAL A 36 8.08 -17.77 15.94
C VAL A 36 6.67 -18.32 15.81
N GLU A 37 5.81 -17.96 16.75
CA GLU A 37 4.37 -18.14 16.60
C GLU A 37 3.91 -17.34 15.37
N PRO A 38 3.04 -17.91 14.50
CA PRO A 38 2.55 -17.20 13.33
C PRO A 38 1.88 -15.91 13.77
N LEU A 39 2.43 -14.79 13.31
CA LEU A 39 1.94 -13.46 13.66
C LEU A 39 0.44 -13.39 13.31
N PRO A 40 -0.42 -12.91 14.23
CA PRO A 40 -1.83 -12.76 13.94
C PRO A 40 -1.98 -11.85 12.72
N VAL A 41 -2.69 -12.34 11.70
CA VAL A 41 -3.02 -11.57 10.50
C VAL A 41 -3.75 -10.32 10.97
N ARG A 42 -3.03 -9.20 11.04
CA ARG A 42 -3.59 -7.93 11.49
C ARG A 42 -4.78 -7.64 10.60
N ARG A 43 -5.97 -7.51 11.19
CA ARG A 43 -7.18 -7.04 10.49
C ARG A 43 -6.91 -5.61 10.03
N GLY A 44 -6.39 -5.48 8.82
CA GLY A 44 -5.99 -4.25 8.16
C GLY A 44 -6.25 -4.34 6.67
N ARG A 45 -5.93 -3.26 5.94
CA ARG A 45 -6.04 -3.22 4.47
C ARG A 45 -5.38 -4.48 3.88
N PRO A 46 -6.05 -5.20 2.98
CA PRO A 46 -5.48 -6.41 2.39
C PRO A 46 -4.10 -6.11 1.80
N ALA A 47 -3.23 -7.13 1.87
CA ALA A 47 -1.91 -7.12 1.28
C ALA A 47 -2.00 -6.58 -0.16
N GLY A 48 -1.42 -5.41 -0.42
CA GLY A 48 -1.32 -4.85 -1.76
C GLY A 48 -0.28 -5.59 -2.60
N LYS A 49 -0.12 -5.20 -3.87
CA LYS A 49 0.91 -5.75 -4.77
C LYS A 49 2.34 -5.72 -4.17
N ARG A 50 2.62 -4.77 -3.27
CA ARG A 50 3.90 -4.64 -2.53
C ARG A 50 4.15 -5.71 -1.46
N SER A 51 3.12 -6.48 -1.11
CA SER A 51 3.17 -7.53 -0.08
C SER A 51 3.00 -8.93 -0.66
N ASN A 52 2.96 -9.06 -2.00
CA ASN A 52 3.07 -10.35 -2.67
C ASN A 52 4.56 -10.61 -2.98
N HIS A 53 5.09 -11.75 -2.53
CA HIS A 53 6.50 -12.14 -2.65
C HIS A 53 6.94 -12.40 -4.10
N GLU A 54 5.99 -12.60 -5.03
CA GLU A 54 6.28 -12.91 -6.44
C GLU A 54 6.36 -11.67 -7.34
N SER A 55 6.03 -10.48 -6.84
CA SER A 55 6.00 -9.24 -7.64
C SER A 55 7.24 -8.38 -7.37
N VAL A 56 7.98 -8.03 -8.43
CA VAL A 56 9.10 -7.08 -8.35
C VAL A 56 8.65 -5.70 -8.83
N GLN A 57 8.89 -4.66 -8.04
CA GLN A 57 8.61 -3.28 -8.43
C GLN A 57 9.70 -2.76 -9.38
N VAL A 58 9.32 -2.35 -10.58
CA VAL A 58 10.20 -1.75 -11.58
C VAL A 58 9.75 -0.31 -11.87
N THR A 59 10.71 0.58 -12.13
CA THR A 59 10.45 1.97 -12.57
C THR A 59 11.14 2.20 -13.90
N ALA A 60 10.41 2.69 -14.90
CA ALA A 60 10.92 2.98 -16.23
C ALA A 60 10.30 4.29 -16.75
N TYR A 61 11.04 5.00 -17.61
CA TYR A 61 10.53 6.19 -18.28
C TYR A 61 9.83 5.80 -19.58
N ILE A 62 8.65 6.39 -19.78
CA ILE A 62 7.91 6.36 -21.05
C ILE A 62 7.52 7.78 -21.40
N GLN A 63 7.16 8.02 -22.66
CA GLN A 63 6.66 9.33 -23.07
C GLN A 63 5.40 9.69 -22.28
N ALA A 64 5.29 10.96 -21.86
CA ALA A 64 4.18 11.44 -21.04
C ALA A 64 2.82 11.24 -21.75
N GLU A 65 2.78 11.53 -23.05
CA GLU A 65 1.59 11.34 -23.88
C GLU A 65 1.12 9.87 -23.88
N THR A 66 2.06 8.92 -24.03
CA THR A 66 1.78 7.49 -23.95
C THR A 66 1.17 7.13 -22.59
N HIS A 67 1.79 7.60 -21.50
CA HIS A 67 1.28 7.33 -20.14
C HIS A 67 -0.16 7.84 -19.94
N TYR A 68 -0.47 9.07 -20.38
CA TYR A 68 -1.81 9.64 -20.25
C TYR A 68 -2.83 8.93 -21.13
N ALA A 69 -2.51 8.71 -22.40
CA ALA A 69 -3.37 8.00 -23.34
C ALA A 69 -3.69 6.59 -22.85
N THR A 70 -2.68 5.86 -22.35
CA THR A 70 -2.88 4.52 -21.76
C THR A 70 -3.84 4.56 -20.57
N LYS A 71 -3.70 5.52 -19.65
CA LYS A 71 -4.61 5.65 -18.50
C LYS A 71 -6.05 5.93 -18.94
N ILE A 72 -6.24 6.82 -19.91
CA ILE A 72 -7.56 7.13 -20.46
C ILE A 72 -8.17 5.89 -21.10
N ALA A 73 -7.39 5.14 -21.88
CA ALA A 73 -7.85 3.92 -22.55
C ALA A 73 -8.29 2.85 -21.53
N LEU A 74 -7.51 2.62 -20.48
CA LEU A 74 -7.84 1.67 -19.41
C LEU A 74 -9.16 2.04 -18.69
N LEU A 75 -9.34 3.32 -18.36
CA LEU A 75 -10.57 3.81 -17.73
C LEU A 75 -11.78 3.68 -18.68
N THR A 76 -11.60 4.02 -19.95
CA THR A 76 -12.65 3.94 -20.96
C THR A 76 -13.09 2.50 -21.20
N ASN A 77 -12.14 1.57 -21.31
CA ASN A 77 -12.42 0.15 -21.51
C ASN A 77 -13.20 -0.43 -20.32
N SER A 78 -12.77 -0.13 -19.09
CA SER A 78 -13.48 -0.56 -17.88
C SER A 78 -14.91 -0.01 -17.80
N ARG A 79 -15.16 1.23 -18.26
CA ARG A 79 -16.51 1.82 -18.29
C ARG A 79 -17.42 1.19 -19.35
N ARG A 80 -16.85 0.70 -20.45
CA ARG A 80 -17.59 0.05 -21.54
C ARG A 80 -17.93 -1.43 -21.26
N GLY A 81 -17.72 -1.90 -20.04
CA GLY A 81 -17.96 -3.29 -19.65
C GLY A 81 -16.78 -4.24 -19.94
N GLY A 82 -15.63 -3.71 -20.38
CA GLY A 82 -14.41 -4.49 -20.48
C GLY A 82 -13.83 -4.88 -19.12
N PRO A 83 -12.86 -5.81 -19.09
CA PRO A 83 -12.24 -6.25 -17.85
C PRO A 83 -11.58 -5.07 -17.12
N LYS A 84 -11.75 -5.03 -15.78
CA LYS A 84 -11.03 -4.09 -14.93
C LYS A 84 -9.56 -4.47 -14.93
N LYS A 85 -8.76 -3.75 -15.72
CA LYS A 85 -7.33 -3.94 -15.86
C LYS A 85 -6.60 -2.69 -15.38
N ASP A 86 -5.58 -2.87 -14.55
CA ASP A 86 -4.73 -1.75 -14.14
C ASP A 86 -3.46 -1.63 -14.99
N PHE A 87 -2.69 -0.57 -14.77
CA PHE A 87 -1.49 -0.28 -15.56
C PHE A 87 -0.43 -1.38 -15.41
N SER A 88 -0.24 -1.89 -14.19
CA SER A 88 0.69 -2.99 -13.91
C SER A 88 0.29 -4.27 -14.63
N ASP A 89 -1.00 -4.59 -14.68
CA ASP A 89 -1.49 -5.76 -15.43
C ASP A 89 -1.26 -5.59 -16.95
N LEU A 90 -1.32 -4.35 -17.45
CA LEU A 90 -1.00 -4.04 -18.86
C LEU A 90 0.47 -4.23 -19.15
N VAL A 91 1.34 -3.71 -18.29
CA VAL A 91 2.79 -3.88 -18.42
C VAL A 91 3.16 -5.36 -18.36
N GLN A 92 2.58 -6.13 -17.43
CA GLN A 92 2.84 -7.56 -17.33
C GLN A 92 2.47 -8.30 -18.63
N GLU A 93 1.28 -8.06 -19.20
CA GLU A 93 0.87 -8.71 -20.45
C GLU A 93 1.80 -8.35 -21.62
N LEU A 94 2.21 -7.08 -21.73
CA LEU A 94 3.12 -6.65 -22.79
C LEU A 94 4.50 -7.28 -22.66
N LEU A 95 5.05 -7.35 -21.44
CA LEU A 95 6.35 -7.99 -21.19
C LEU A 95 6.29 -9.50 -21.41
N SER A 96 5.23 -10.17 -20.96
CA SER A 96 5.03 -11.60 -21.20
C SER A 96 4.97 -11.91 -22.70
N LYS A 97 4.17 -11.15 -23.47
CA LYS A 97 4.11 -11.32 -24.94
C LYS A 97 5.45 -11.04 -25.62
N TRP A 98 6.20 -10.05 -25.14
CA TRP A 98 7.51 -9.76 -25.69
C TRP A 98 8.52 -10.91 -25.44
N LEU A 99 8.47 -11.53 -24.26
CA LEU A 99 9.31 -12.68 -23.92
C LEU A 99 8.98 -13.92 -24.76
N GLU A 100 7.71 -14.15 -25.09
CA GLU A 100 7.30 -15.23 -25.99
C GLU A 100 7.96 -15.13 -27.39
N VAL A 101 8.27 -13.91 -27.85
CA VAL A 101 8.96 -13.69 -29.14
C VAL A 101 10.46 -13.99 -29.06
N GLN A 102 11.05 -13.98 -27.87
CA GLN A 102 12.49 -14.21 -27.69
C GLN A 102 12.86 -15.70 -27.55
N HIS A 103 11.86 -16.58 -27.50
CA HIS A 103 12.02 -18.03 -27.44
C HIS A 103 11.71 -18.66 -28.82
#